data_AF-A0A5V0VKD4-F1
#
_entry.id   AF-A0A5V0VKD4-F1
#
_cell.length_a   1.000
_cell.length_b   1.000
_cell.length_c   1.000
_cell.angle_alpha   90.00
_cell.angle_beta   90.00
_cell.angle_gamma   90.00
#
_symmetry.space_group_name_H-M   'P 1'
#
loop_
_entity.id
_entity.type
_entity.pdbx_description
1 polymer ?
#
loop_
_entity_poly.entity_id
_entity_poly.type
_entity_poly.pdbx_seq_one_letter_code
_entity_poly.pdbx_strand_id
1 'polypeptide(L)'
;MSNIKSYISNQKNIIQHDDFFGRRLDIALCFDHGFIMPAGVAIYSIIENNKDIDLHFHLLISGVSEYDLLPFLELKQPNVSITAYHINNNFDINPETLILGIPLSTCLRFLIPDVVNKEISKILYLDCDIICHGSLSELIDINLEGEIAGVILDSPDMQKRVKQLDYGVDFNGYFN
;
A
#
# COMPACT_ATOMS: atom_id res chain seq x y z
N MET A 1 -1.69 22.43 -7.39
CA MET A 1 -1.88 21.42 -6.34
C MET A 1 -3.38 21.20 -6.20
N SER A 2 -3.90 20.06 -6.68
CA SER A 2 -5.28 19.66 -6.46
C SER A 2 -5.51 19.49 -4.95
N ASN A 3 -6.69 19.87 -4.46
CA ASN A 3 -7.02 19.79 -3.04
C ASN A 3 -7.35 18.32 -2.69
N ILE A 4 -6.34 17.46 -2.55
CA ILE A 4 -6.43 15.99 -2.42
C ILE A 4 -7.34 15.51 -1.26
N LYS A 5 -7.62 16.36 -0.26
CA LYS A 5 -8.71 16.10 0.70
C LYS A 5 -10.07 15.86 0.02
N SER A 6 -10.23 16.23 -1.25
CA SER A 6 -11.40 15.92 -2.07
C SER A 6 -11.55 14.44 -2.43
N TYR A 7 -10.50 13.62 -2.30
CA TYR A 7 -10.50 12.21 -2.72
C TYR A 7 -10.80 11.24 -1.58
N ILE A 8 -10.63 11.64 -0.32
CA ILE A 8 -10.96 10.80 0.84
C ILE A 8 -12.42 11.07 1.23
N SER A 9 -13.30 10.08 1.11
CA SER A 9 -14.68 10.18 1.61
C SER A 9 -14.80 9.85 3.09
N ASN A 10 -13.97 8.93 3.58
CA ASN A 10 -14.00 8.48 4.98
C ASN A 10 -12.62 7.97 5.40
N GLN A 11 -12.30 8.14 6.68
CA GLN A 11 -11.13 7.56 7.32
C GLN A 11 -11.57 6.90 8.63
N LYS A 12 -11.18 5.65 8.85
CA LYS A 12 -11.60 4.88 10.02
C LYS A 12 -10.45 4.03 10.57
N ASN A 13 -10.22 4.11 11.87
CA ASN A 13 -9.38 3.13 12.56
C ASN A 13 -10.22 1.86 12.77
N ILE A 14 -9.83 0.77 12.10
CA ILE A 14 -10.44 -0.55 12.27
C ILE A 14 -9.88 -1.19 13.54
N ILE A 15 -8.56 -1.15 13.68
CA ILE A 15 -7.83 -1.60 14.86
C ILE A 15 -6.92 -0.46 15.27
N GLN A 16 -7.00 -0.08 16.54
CA GLN A 16 -6.10 0.89 17.13
C GLN A 16 -5.37 0.24 18.29
N HIS A 17 -4.06 0.40 18.26
CA HIS A 17 -3.17 0.02 19.34
C HIS A 17 -2.41 1.27 19.84
N ASP A 18 -2.38 1.46 21.15
CA ASP A 18 -1.89 2.69 21.78
C ASP A 18 -0.49 2.56 22.41
N ASP A 19 0.07 1.34 22.56
CA ASP A 19 1.36 1.12 23.23
C ASP A 19 2.51 1.01 22.23
N PHE A 20 3.24 2.09 21.97
CA PHE A 20 4.38 2.02 21.05
C PHE A 20 5.50 1.09 21.57
N PHE A 21 5.78 -0.01 20.86
CA PHE A 21 6.80 -1.01 21.22
C PHE A 21 8.22 -0.62 20.77
N GLY A 22 8.40 0.57 20.19
CA GLY A 22 9.71 1.20 19.95
C GLY A 22 10.10 1.32 18.48
N ARG A 23 9.85 0.29 17.66
CA ARG A 23 10.11 0.31 16.21
C ARG A 23 8.82 0.03 15.46
N ARG A 24 8.45 0.92 14.54
CA ARG A 24 7.24 0.80 13.73
C ARG A 24 7.55 0.68 12.26
N LEU A 25 6.78 -0.18 11.59
CA LEU A 25 6.72 -0.29 10.15
C LEU A 25 5.30 0.10 9.70
N ASP A 26 5.22 1.24 9.02
CA ASP A 26 3.99 1.69 8.34
C ASP A 26 3.94 1.04 6.95
N ILE A 27 2.83 0.34 6.67
CA ILE A 27 2.64 -0.47 5.46
C ILE A 27 1.38 -0.01 4.75
N ALA A 28 1.49 0.35 3.47
CA ALA A 28 0.34 0.70 2.65
C ALA A 28 -0.08 -0.48 1.77
N LEU A 29 -1.38 -0.78 1.76
CA LEU A 29 -2.02 -1.67 0.80
C LEU A 29 -3.15 -0.93 0.09
N CYS A 30 -3.27 -1.16 -1.22
CA CYS A 30 -4.28 -0.54 -2.06
C CYS A 30 -5.14 -1.61 -2.72
N PHE A 31 -6.46 -1.56 -2.54
CA PHE A 31 -7.34 -2.60 -3.10
C PHE A 31 -8.79 -2.14 -3.31
N ASP A 32 -9.49 -2.90 -4.15
CA ASP A 32 -10.94 -2.85 -4.28
C ASP A 32 -11.59 -4.11 -3.67
N HIS A 33 -12.91 -4.23 -3.83
CA HIS A 33 -13.68 -5.35 -3.28
C HIS A 33 -13.14 -6.73 -3.71
N GLY A 34 -12.57 -6.88 -4.90
CA GLY A 34 -12.05 -8.17 -5.38
C GLY A 34 -10.81 -8.66 -4.59
N PHE A 35 -10.10 -7.74 -3.94
CA PHE A 35 -8.83 -8.00 -3.28
C PHE A 35 -8.90 -7.96 -1.75
N ILE A 36 -10.10 -7.89 -1.16
CA ILE A 36 -10.32 -7.95 0.30
C ILE A 36 -9.68 -9.21 0.90
N MET A 37 -9.97 -10.39 0.34
CA MET A 37 -9.43 -11.65 0.84
C MET A 37 -7.91 -11.74 0.66
N PRO A 38 -7.33 -11.49 -0.54
CA PRO A 38 -5.88 -11.39 -0.71
C PRO A 38 -5.21 -10.45 0.30
N ALA A 39 -5.73 -9.22 0.46
CA ALA A 39 -5.19 -8.24 1.40
C ALA A 39 -5.20 -8.76 2.84
N GLY A 40 -6.30 -9.40 3.27
CA GLY A 40 -6.38 -10.03 4.59
C GLY A 40 -5.33 -11.14 4.80
N VAL A 41 -5.10 -11.98 3.78
CA VAL A 41 -4.06 -13.04 3.82
C VAL A 41 -2.66 -12.44 3.86
N ALA A 42 -2.38 -11.42 3.04
CA ALA A 42 -1.10 -10.72 3.03
C ALA A 42 -0.81 -10.12 4.42
N ILE A 43 -1.75 -9.35 4.97
CA ILE A 43 -1.64 -8.75 6.31
C ILE A 43 -1.44 -9.82 7.38
N TYR A 44 -2.24 -10.89 7.37
CA TYR A 44 -2.07 -12.00 8.32
C TYR A 44 -0.66 -12.60 8.27
N SER A 45 -0.15 -12.90 7.07
CA SER A 45 1.20 -13.45 6.93
C SER A 45 2.30 -12.49 7.41
N ILE A 46 2.11 -11.17 7.22
CA ILE A 46 3.04 -10.15 7.72
C ILE A 46 3.02 -10.14 9.25
N ILE A 47 1.83 -10.08 9.85
CA ILE A 47 1.65 -10.10 11.32
C ILE A 47 2.34 -11.31 11.94
N GLU A 48 2.13 -12.51 11.38
CA GLU A 48 2.65 -13.75 11.95
C GLU A 48 4.18 -13.83 11.95
N ASN A 49 4.84 -13.14 11.01
CA ASN A 49 6.30 -13.12 10.87
C ASN A 49 6.98 -11.89 11.49
N ASN A 50 6.21 -10.96 12.08
CA ASN A 50 6.70 -9.66 12.56
C ASN A 50 6.10 -9.26 13.91
N LYS A 51 6.12 -10.18 14.88
CA LYS A 51 5.52 -9.99 16.21
C LYS A 51 6.36 -9.10 17.15
N ASP A 52 7.59 -8.79 16.75
CA ASP A 52 8.61 -8.06 17.52
C ASP A 52 8.67 -6.56 17.18
N ILE A 53 7.86 -6.09 16.23
CA ILE A 53 7.79 -4.69 15.80
C ILE A 53 6.33 -4.21 15.77
N ASP A 54 6.12 -2.89 15.85
CA ASP A 54 4.82 -2.28 15.62
C ASP A 54 4.47 -2.29 14.14
N LEU A 55 3.27 -2.74 13.81
CA LEU A 55 2.76 -2.76 12.46
C LEU A 55 1.57 -1.81 12.35
N HIS A 56 1.66 -0.83 11.45
CA HIS A 56 0.51 0.00 11.09
C HIS A 56 0.17 -0.23 9.62
N PHE A 57 -0.96 -0.87 9.37
CA PHE A 57 -1.48 -1.06 8.01
C PHE A 57 -2.40 0.11 7.62
N HIS A 58 -2.06 0.78 6.52
CA HIS A 58 -2.83 1.84 5.88
C HIS A 58 -3.52 1.28 4.64
N LEU A 59 -4.83 1.09 4.72
CA LEU A 59 -5.62 0.47 3.66
C LEU A 59 -6.28 1.57 2.82
N LEU A 60 -5.78 1.84 1.63
CA LEU A 60 -6.43 2.74 0.68
C LEU A 60 -7.39 1.91 -0.19
N ILE A 61 -8.68 2.18 -0.05
CA ILE A 61 -9.72 1.29 -0.60
C ILE A 61 -10.73 2.04 -1.46
N SER A 62 -11.15 1.40 -2.54
CA SER A 62 -12.19 1.91 -3.45
C SER A 62 -13.30 0.88 -3.64
N GLY A 63 -14.55 1.28 -3.53
CA GLY A 63 -15.70 0.37 -3.67
C GLY A 63 -15.82 -0.70 -2.58
N VAL A 64 -15.13 -0.54 -1.45
CA VAL A 64 -15.18 -1.43 -0.29
C VAL A 64 -16.04 -0.80 0.80
N SER A 65 -17.01 -1.54 1.32
CA SER A 65 -17.90 -1.09 2.40
C SER A 65 -17.30 -1.32 3.78
N GLU A 66 -17.89 -0.72 4.83
CA GLU A 66 -17.45 -1.02 6.20
C GLU A 66 -17.74 -2.47 6.61
N TYR A 67 -18.80 -3.07 6.05
CA TYR A 67 -19.16 -4.46 6.32
C TYR A 67 -18.09 -5.42 5.78
N ASP A 68 -17.57 -5.11 4.59
CA ASP A 68 -16.50 -5.88 3.94
C ASP A 68 -15.20 -5.91 4.76
N LEU A 69 -14.99 -4.92 5.63
CA LEU A 69 -13.81 -4.80 6.49
C LEU A 69 -13.99 -5.47 7.85
N LEU A 70 -15.19 -5.96 8.20
CA LEU A 70 -15.41 -6.66 9.48
C LEU A 70 -14.44 -7.83 9.72
N PRO A 71 -14.11 -8.68 8.72
CA PRO A 71 -13.15 -9.76 8.92
C PRO A 71 -11.75 -9.29 9.34
N PHE A 72 -11.37 -8.04 9.05
CA PHE A 72 -10.06 -7.51 9.45
C PHE A 72 -9.96 -7.33 10.97
N LEU A 73 -11.09 -7.26 11.70
CA LEU A 73 -11.08 -7.21 13.17
C LEU A 73 -10.49 -8.48 13.79
N GLU A 74 -10.53 -9.61 13.09
CA GLU A 74 -9.92 -10.87 13.51
C GLU A 74 -8.38 -10.84 13.46
N LEU A 75 -7.80 -9.84 12.79
CA LEU A 75 -6.34 -9.63 12.71
C LEU A 75 -5.79 -8.88 13.93
N LYS A 76 -6.62 -8.63 14.95
CA LYS A 76 -6.22 -7.88 16.14
C LYS A 76 -5.13 -8.62 16.91
N GLN A 77 -3.99 -7.94 17.06
CA GLN A 77 -2.87 -8.36 17.89
C GLN A 77 -2.34 -7.18 18.69
N PRO A 78 -1.54 -7.42 19.76
CA PRO A 78 -1.01 -6.35 20.60
C PRO A 78 -0.17 -5.33 19.84
N ASN A 79 0.48 -5.67 18.74
CA ASN A 79 1.39 -4.79 17.99
C ASN A 79 0.79 -4.28 16.67
N VAL A 80 -0.53 -4.40 16.46
CA VAL A 80 -1.17 -4.15 15.16
C VAL A 80 -2.16 -3.00 15.22
N SER A 81 -1.99 -2.05 14.31
CA SER A 81 -2.98 -1.01 13.98
C SER A 81 -3.39 -1.12 12.51
N ILE A 82 -4.66 -0.86 12.22
CA ILE A 82 -5.21 -0.85 10.87
C ILE A 82 -6.09 0.40 10.70
N THR A 83 -5.72 1.26 9.76
CA THR A 83 -6.51 2.43 9.37
C THR A 83 -6.94 2.28 7.91
N ALA A 84 -8.24 2.39 7.67
CA ALA A 84 -8.80 2.40 6.32
C ALA A 84 -9.11 3.83 5.85
N TYR A 85 -8.79 4.09 4.59
CA TYR A 85 -9.03 5.34 3.88
C TYR A 85 -9.89 5.03 2.66
N HIS A 86 -11.17 5.40 2.72
CA HIS A 86 -12.08 5.23 1.59
C HIS A 86 -11.83 6.33 0.57
N ILE A 87 -11.39 5.93 -0.62
CA ILE A 87 -11.17 6.82 -1.75
C ILE A 87 -12.45 6.88 -2.58
N ASN A 88 -12.88 8.09 -2.90
CA ASN A 88 -14.10 8.35 -3.66
C ASN A 88 -13.82 8.45 -5.16
N ASN A 89 -14.91 8.44 -5.93
CA ASN A 89 -14.88 8.43 -7.39
C ASN A 89 -14.39 9.75 -8.02
N ASN A 90 -14.04 10.78 -7.22
CA ASN A 90 -13.42 11.98 -7.76
C ASN A 90 -11.94 11.74 -8.10
N PHE A 91 -11.33 10.70 -7.53
CA PHE A 91 -10.02 10.25 -7.98
C PHE A 91 -10.19 9.58 -9.34
N ASP A 92 -9.98 10.38 -10.37
CA ASP A 92 -10.01 9.96 -11.76
C ASP A 92 -8.58 9.97 -12.30
N ILE A 93 -8.28 8.94 -13.08
CA ILE A 93 -7.01 8.80 -13.79
C ILE A 93 -7.35 8.83 -15.25
N ASN A 94 -6.59 9.61 -16.02
CA ASN A 94 -6.82 9.72 -17.44
C ASN A 94 -6.91 8.29 -18.04
N PRO A 95 -8.06 7.89 -18.58
CA PRO A 95 -8.25 6.53 -19.11
C PRO A 95 -7.30 6.23 -20.28
N GLU A 96 -6.78 7.26 -20.96
CA GLU A 96 -5.73 7.13 -21.98
C GLU A 96 -4.37 6.75 -21.38
N THR A 97 -4.15 6.98 -20.08
CA THR A 97 -2.94 6.57 -19.33
C THR A 97 -3.08 5.24 -18.62
N LEU A 98 -4.32 4.72 -18.45
CA LEU A 98 -4.59 3.34 -18.07
C LEU A 98 -4.43 2.41 -19.28
N ILE A 99 -3.30 2.55 -19.95
CA ILE A 99 -2.88 1.63 -21.00
C ILE A 99 -2.75 0.26 -20.32
N LEU A 100 -3.37 -0.78 -20.88
CA LEU A 100 -3.33 -2.19 -20.45
C LEU A 100 -4.44 -2.69 -19.49
N GLY A 101 -5.49 -1.92 -19.19
CA GLY A 101 -6.60 -2.43 -18.36
C GLY A 101 -6.22 -2.64 -16.89
N ILE A 102 -5.26 -1.86 -16.40
CA ILE A 102 -4.85 -1.82 -15.00
C ILE A 102 -6.05 -1.31 -14.17
N PRO A 103 -6.44 -2.01 -13.09
CA PRO A 103 -7.51 -1.55 -12.20
C PRO A 103 -7.18 -0.19 -11.57
N LEU A 104 -8.20 0.65 -11.36
CA LEU A 104 -8.05 1.92 -10.64
C LEU A 104 -7.43 1.73 -9.23
N SER A 105 -7.73 0.59 -8.59
CA SER A 105 -7.18 0.18 -7.29
C SER A 105 -5.65 0.14 -7.28
N THR A 106 -5.01 -0.30 -8.36
CA THR A 106 -3.53 -0.30 -8.49
C THR A 106 -2.97 1.11 -8.43
N CYS A 107 -3.69 2.10 -8.96
CA CYS A 107 -3.21 3.47 -9.01
C CYS A 107 -3.50 4.28 -7.74
N LEU A 108 -4.28 3.74 -6.80
CA LEU A 108 -4.48 4.36 -5.48
C LEU A 108 -3.15 4.57 -4.74
N ARG A 109 -2.11 3.79 -5.07
CA ARG A 109 -0.76 3.93 -4.50
C ARG A 109 -0.16 5.32 -4.70
N PHE A 110 -0.55 6.04 -5.76
CA PHE A 110 -0.11 7.42 -5.99
C PHE A 110 -0.67 8.41 -4.97
N LEU A 111 -1.76 8.07 -4.27
CA LEU A 111 -2.35 8.90 -3.23
C LEU A 111 -1.73 8.68 -1.85
N ILE A 112 -0.93 7.61 -1.66
CA ILE A 112 -0.37 7.26 -0.35
C ILE A 112 0.30 8.45 0.35
N PRO A 113 1.21 9.22 -0.29
CA PRO A 113 1.93 10.31 0.39
C PRO A 113 1.02 11.45 0.86
N ASP A 114 -0.14 11.62 0.22
CA ASP A 114 -1.07 12.70 0.53
C ASP A 114 -2.21 12.28 1.47
N VAL A 115 -2.54 10.99 1.49
CA VAL A 115 -3.62 10.40 2.30
C VAL A 115 -3.14 10.00 3.69
N VAL A 116 -1.94 9.43 3.77
CA VAL A 116 -1.36 8.96 5.03
C VAL A 116 -0.85 10.14 5.87
N ASN A 117 -0.77 9.98 7.20
CA ASN A 117 -0.33 11.03 8.12
C ASN A 117 1.06 11.56 7.69
N LYS A 118 1.18 12.88 7.55
CA LYS A 118 2.42 13.57 7.17
C LYS A 118 3.56 13.43 8.18
N GLU A 119 3.27 12.96 9.40
CA GLU A 119 4.28 12.64 10.41
C GLU A 119 5.04 11.34 10.07
N ILE A 120 4.51 10.49 9.18
CA ILE A 120 5.18 9.26 8.72
C ILE A 120 6.26 9.65 7.71
N SER A 121 7.52 9.32 8.04
CA SER A 121 8.69 9.66 7.22
C SER A 121 9.01 8.63 6.14
N LYS A 122 8.57 7.38 6.31
CA LYS A 122 8.77 6.27 5.38
C LYS A 122 7.57 5.33 5.45
N ILE A 123 7.14 4.84 4.30
CA ILE A 123 6.06 3.85 4.21
C ILE A 123 6.45 2.75 3.21
N LEU A 124 6.15 1.51 3.56
CA LEU A 124 6.35 0.34 2.69
C LEU A 124 5.06 0.07 1.92
N TYR A 125 5.06 0.27 0.61
CA TYR A 125 3.96 -0.18 -0.24
C TYR A 125 4.12 -1.68 -0.58
N LEU A 126 3.04 -2.45 -0.45
CA LEU A 126 2.97 -3.85 -0.83
C LEU A 126 1.68 -4.12 -1.61
N ASP A 127 1.78 -4.98 -2.62
CA ASP A 127 0.59 -5.50 -3.30
C ASP A 127 -0.20 -6.44 -2.38
N CYS A 128 -1.49 -6.61 -2.68
CA CYS A 128 -2.39 -7.39 -1.83
C CYS A 128 -2.31 -8.90 -2.07
N ASP A 129 -1.68 -9.36 -3.14
CA ASP A 129 -1.57 -10.76 -3.56
C ASP A 129 -0.20 -11.38 -3.29
N ILE A 130 0.41 -10.99 -2.16
CA ILE A 130 1.67 -11.54 -1.67
C ILE A 130 1.49 -12.37 -0.41
N ILE A 131 2.50 -13.18 -0.09
CA ILE A 131 2.63 -13.86 1.20
C ILE A 131 4.00 -13.49 1.78
N CYS A 132 4.00 -12.96 3.00
CA CYS A 132 5.22 -12.67 3.74
C CYS A 132 5.73 -13.95 4.40
N HIS A 133 6.99 -14.30 4.13
CA HIS A 133 7.64 -15.53 4.63
C HIS A 133 8.71 -15.27 5.69
N GLY A 134 8.91 -14.03 6.12
CA GLY A 134 9.97 -13.71 7.07
C GLY A 134 9.84 -12.31 7.67
N SER A 135 10.79 -11.97 8.55
CA SER A 135 10.81 -10.66 9.19
C SER A 135 11.09 -9.55 8.17
N LEU A 136 10.38 -8.44 8.32
CA LEU A 136 10.51 -7.18 7.60
C LEU A 136 11.21 -6.11 8.46
N SER A 137 11.65 -6.46 9.67
CA SER A 137 12.26 -5.53 10.63
C SER A 137 13.46 -4.77 10.06
N GLU A 138 14.25 -5.40 9.18
CA GLU A 138 15.38 -4.75 8.52
C GLU A 138 14.96 -3.60 7.59
N LEU A 139 13.76 -3.65 7.00
CA LEU A 139 13.26 -2.63 6.09
C LEU A 139 13.02 -1.28 6.77
N ILE A 140 12.72 -1.29 8.08
CA ILE A 140 12.52 -0.09 8.88
C ILE A 140 13.80 0.77 8.86
N ASP A 141 14.98 0.15 8.87
CA ASP A 141 16.26 0.85 9.03
C ASP A 141 16.94 1.19 7.69
N ILE A 142 16.34 0.78 6.55
CA ILE A 142 16.91 1.08 5.23
C ILE A 142 17.02 2.59 5.04
N ASN A 143 18.22 3.09 4.78
CA ASN A 143 18.43 4.47 4.38
C ASN A 143 18.17 4.61 2.88
N LEU A 144 17.29 5.54 2.49
CA LEU A 144 17.04 5.85 1.08
C LEU A 144 18.06 6.84 0.48
N GLU A 145 19.01 7.33 1.28
CA GLU A 145 20.10 8.21 0.84
C GLU A 145 19.64 9.49 0.13
N GLY A 146 18.43 9.98 0.45
CA GLY A 146 17.82 11.15 -0.15
C GLY A 146 16.97 10.87 -1.40
N GLU A 147 16.89 9.61 -1.83
CA GLU A 147 16.01 9.18 -2.91
C GLU A 147 14.55 9.10 -2.47
N ILE A 148 13.63 9.26 -3.42
CA ILE A 148 12.18 9.27 -3.15
C ILE A 148 11.61 7.87 -2.80
N ALA A 149 12.26 6.79 -3.25
CA ALA A 149 11.82 5.42 -3.04
C ALA A 149 12.96 4.42 -3.28
N GLY A 150 12.91 3.28 -2.60
CA GLY A 150 13.67 2.07 -2.93
C GLY A 150 12.73 1.03 -3.54
N VAL A 151 13.12 0.43 -4.67
CA VAL A 151 12.28 -0.50 -5.43
C VAL A 151 13.07 -1.71 -5.90
N ILE A 152 12.36 -2.81 -6.16
CA ILE A 152 12.94 -4.00 -6.79
C ILE A 152 12.68 -3.92 -8.29
N LEU A 153 13.73 -4.11 -9.09
CA LEU A 153 13.60 -4.18 -10.55
C LEU A 153 12.79 -5.42 -10.95
N ASP A 154 11.90 -5.23 -11.92
CA ASP A 154 11.16 -6.34 -12.51
C ASP A 154 12.11 -7.29 -13.28
N SER A 155 11.62 -8.49 -13.54
CA SER A 155 12.26 -9.55 -14.30
C SER A 155 12.91 -9.06 -15.60
N PRO A 156 14.04 -9.66 -16.04
CA PRO A 156 14.71 -9.29 -17.28
C PRO A 156 13.81 -9.32 -18.52
N ASP A 157 12.82 -10.20 -18.54
CA ASP A 157 11.88 -10.30 -19.64
C ASP A 157 10.88 -9.14 -19.65
N MET A 158 10.39 -8.70 -18.49
CA MET A 158 9.59 -7.49 -18.41
C MET A 158 10.40 -6.25 -18.77
N GLN A 159 11.66 -6.15 -18.32
CA GLN A 159 12.56 -5.05 -18.72
C GLN A 159 12.65 -4.92 -20.24
N LYS A 160 12.78 -6.04 -20.95
CA LYS A 160 12.83 -6.06 -22.42
C LYS A 160 11.49 -5.66 -23.04
N ARG A 161 10.38 -6.19 -22.49
CA ARG A 161 9.04 -5.91 -22.99
C ARG A 161 8.70 -4.42 -22.88
N VAL A 162 8.91 -3.80 -21.72
CA VAL A 162 8.57 -2.39 -21.50
C VAL A 162 9.39 -1.47 -22.41
N LYS A 163 10.67 -1.78 -22.65
CA LYS A 163 11.49 -1.04 -23.64
C LYS A 163 10.94 -1.09 -25.07
N GLN A 164 10.22 -2.14 -25.43
CA GLN A 164 9.58 -2.27 -26.75
C GLN A 164 8.23 -1.54 -26.86
N LEU A 165 7.58 -1.25 -25.72
CA LEU A 165 6.30 -0.55 -25.69
C LEU A 165 6.44 0.95 -25.99
N ASP A 166 7.67 1.49 -25.95
CA ASP A 166 8.02 2.87 -26.32
C ASP A 166 7.06 3.91 -25.73
N TYR A 167 6.96 3.93 -24.41
CA TYR A 167 6.12 4.87 -23.68
C TYR A 167 6.56 6.35 -23.82
N GLY A 168 7.56 6.65 -24.65
CA GLY A 168 8.12 8.00 -24.81
C GLY A 168 8.88 8.50 -23.57
N VAL A 169 9.27 7.59 -22.68
CA VAL A 169 10.02 7.88 -21.45
C VAL A 169 11.29 7.05 -21.45
N ASP A 170 12.43 7.69 -21.25
CA ASP A 170 13.71 7.02 -21.05
C ASP A 170 13.88 6.66 -19.56
N PHE A 171 14.27 5.42 -19.28
CA PHE A 171 14.43 4.92 -17.92
C PHE A 171 15.51 3.82 -17.85
N ASN A 172 16.25 3.81 -16.74
CA ASN A 172 17.35 2.85 -16.53
C ASN A 172 16.85 1.44 -16.17
N GLY A 173 15.72 1.36 -15.48
CA GLY A 173 15.10 0.12 -15.06
C GLY A 173 13.62 0.31 -14.76
N TYR A 174 12.83 -0.71 -15.06
CA TYR A 174 11.41 -0.75 -14.79
C TYR A 174 11.12 -1.50 -13.49
N PHE A 175 10.09 -1.05 -12.78
CA PHE A 175 9.50 -1.74 -11.64
C PHE A 175 7.98 -1.56 -11.75
N ASN A 176 7.22 -2.57 -11.34
CA ASN A 176 5.78 -2.45 -11.12
C ASN A 176 5.33 -3.55 -10.17
#